data_AF-A0A4V0P251-F1
#
_entry.id   AF-A0A4V0P251-F1
#
_cell.length_a   1.000
_cell.length_b   1.000
_cell.length_c   1.000
_cell.angle_alpha   90.00
_cell.angle_beta   90.00
_cell.angle_gamma   90.00
#
_symmetry.space_group_name_H-M   'P 1'
#
loop_
_entity.id
_entity.type
_entity.pdbx_description
1 polymer ?
#
loop_
_entity_poly.entity_id
_entity_poly.type
_entity_poly.pdbx_seq_one_letter_code
_entity_poly.pdbx_strand_id
1 'polypeptide(L)'
;MQRTKLLLIGLGFFWIFAWSVFGSILGSRIEIMSATNADPAWLIGWQRTLLRSAHAHMNLMGITTVLIGLTLSHLKTYFSQKYANLFIIINTISIPIFGLGIVLQAFNPNTNGTISPVTAIAALGGILYIISIGIWSALFIFSAMKK
;
A
#
# COMPACT_ATOMS: atom_id res chain seq x y z
N MET A 1 5.27 24.21 2.76
CA MET A 1 4.51 22.93 2.74
C MET A 1 3.58 22.75 1.54
N GLN A 2 3.22 23.79 0.77
CA GLN A 2 2.36 23.61 -0.41
C GLN A 2 2.95 22.63 -1.43
N ARG A 3 4.27 22.70 -1.69
CA ARG A 3 4.98 21.73 -2.53
C ARG A 3 4.81 20.29 -2.03
N THR A 4 5.02 20.03 -0.74
CA THR A 4 4.85 18.70 -0.13
C THR A 4 3.42 18.19 -0.24
N LYS A 5 2.43 19.06 -0.01
CA LYS A 5 1.00 18.72 -0.20
C LYS A 5 0.70 18.29 -1.62
N LEU A 6 1.12 19.09 -2.61
CA LEU A 6 0.91 18.77 -4.02
C LEU A 6 1.65 17.49 -4.44
N LEU A 7 2.86 17.30 -3.93
CA LEU A 7 3.63 16.08 -4.16
C LEU A 7 2.88 14.84 -3.64
N LEU A 8 2.37 14.87 -2.40
CA LEU A 8 1.61 13.75 -1.82
C LEU A 8 0.34 13.45 -2.61
N ILE A 9 -0.42 14.48 -2.99
CA ILE A 9 -1.63 14.31 -3.79
C ILE A 9 -1.27 13.70 -5.16
N GLY A 10 -0.24 14.23 -5.82
CA GLY A 10 0.26 13.70 -7.08
C GLY A 10 0.74 12.25 -6.97
N LEU A 11 1.52 11.92 -5.93
CA LEU A 11 1.99 10.57 -5.66
C LEU A 11 0.83 9.60 -5.38
N GLY A 12 -0.18 10.02 -4.61
CA GLY A 12 -1.35 9.20 -4.33
C GLY A 12 -2.14 8.87 -5.60
N PHE A 13 -2.40 9.87 -6.45
CA PHE A 13 -3.05 9.64 -7.74
C PHE A 13 -2.20 8.81 -8.70
N PHE A 14 -0.91 9.10 -8.79
CA PHE A 14 0.04 8.31 -9.58
C PHE A 14 0.01 6.85 -9.13
N TRP A 15 -0.06 6.59 -7.83
CA TRP A 15 -0.09 5.25 -7.28
C TRP A 15 -1.36 4.49 -7.66
N ILE A 16 -2.52 5.11 -7.51
CA ILE A 16 -3.82 4.54 -7.91
C ILE A 16 -3.81 4.23 -9.42
N PHE A 17 -3.30 5.16 -10.23
CA PHE A 17 -3.17 4.97 -11.67
C PHE A 17 -2.24 3.81 -12.00
N ALA A 18 -1.03 3.79 -11.43
CA ALA A 18 -0.04 2.75 -11.67
C ALA A 18 -0.60 1.36 -11.32
N TRP A 19 -1.27 1.21 -10.18
CA TRP A 19 -1.87 -0.09 -9.78
C TRP A 19 -3.09 -0.50 -10.57
N SER A 20 -3.79 0.45 -11.20
CA SER A 20 -4.81 0.15 -12.19
C SER A 20 -4.19 -0.47 -13.44
N VAL A 21 -3.13 0.13 -13.98
CA VAL A 21 -2.40 -0.39 -15.15
C VAL A 21 -1.72 -1.74 -14.83
N PHE A 22 -0.95 -1.80 -13.75
CA PHE A 22 -0.27 -3.03 -13.32
C PHE A 22 -1.27 -4.14 -12.99
N GLY A 23 -2.38 -3.81 -12.33
CA GLY A 23 -3.44 -4.76 -12.02
C GLY A 23 -4.04 -5.38 -13.29
N SER A 24 -4.29 -4.59 -14.33
CA SER A 24 -4.78 -5.08 -15.63
C SER A 24 -3.77 -6.01 -16.32
N ILE A 25 -2.48 -5.65 -16.32
CA ILE A 25 -1.41 -6.48 -16.92
C ILE A 25 -1.27 -7.81 -16.17
N LEU A 26 -1.33 -7.79 -14.84
CA LEU A 26 -1.25 -9.00 -14.03
C LEU A 26 -2.51 -9.87 -14.18
N GLY A 27 -3.68 -9.26 -14.32
CA GLY A 27 -4.94 -9.94 -14.60
C GLY A 27 -4.90 -10.69 -15.94
N SER A 28 -4.41 -10.05 -17.01
CA SER A 28 -4.29 -10.69 -18.32
C SER A 28 -3.27 -11.83 -18.33
N ARG A 29 -2.19 -11.73 -17.55
CA ARG A 29 -1.24 -12.85 -17.35
C ARG A 29 -1.92 -14.06 -16.72
N ILE A 30 -2.72 -13.88 -15.67
CA ILE A 30 -3.48 -14.97 -15.04
C ILE A 30 -4.47 -15.59 -16.03
N GLU A 31 -5.14 -14.78 -16.84
CA GLU A 31 -6.08 -15.26 -17.85
C GLU A 31 -5.39 -16.16 -18.88
N ILE A 32 -4.22 -15.76 -19.38
CA ILE A 32 -3.41 -16.58 -20.29
C ILE A 32 -3.01 -17.90 -19.63
N MET A 33 -2.52 -17.87 -18.38
CA MET A 33 -2.12 -19.07 -17.64
C MET A 33 -3.30 -20.03 -17.42
N SER A 34 -4.49 -19.48 -17.16
CA SER A 34 -5.71 -20.26 -17.02
C SER A 34 -6.17 -20.88 -18.33
N ALA A 35 -5.97 -20.21 -19.47
CA ALA A 35 -6.36 -20.73 -20.78
C ALA A 35 -5.42 -21.83 -21.27
N THR A 36 -4.13 -21.78 -20.87
CA THR A 36 -3.12 -22.76 -21.29
C THR A 36 -3.00 -23.98 -20.37
N ASN A 37 -3.76 -24.04 -19.27
CA ASN A 37 -3.59 -25.03 -18.20
C ASN A 37 -2.13 -25.13 -17.71
N ALA A 38 -1.39 -24.01 -17.74
CA ALA A 38 0.02 -23.99 -17.36
C ALA A 38 0.22 -24.33 -15.87
N ASP A 39 -0.76 -23.98 -15.04
CA ASP A 39 -0.75 -24.19 -13.58
C ASP A 39 -2.01 -24.92 -13.10
N PRO A 40 -1.95 -25.61 -11.94
CA PRO A 40 -3.13 -26.18 -11.29
C PRO A 40 -4.19 -25.13 -10.96
N ALA A 41 -5.47 -25.49 -11.08
CA ALA A 41 -6.60 -24.57 -10.84
C ALA A 41 -6.60 -23.93 -9.43
N TRP A 42 -6.15 -24.67 -8.41
CA TRP A 42 -6.05 -24.14 -7.04
C TRP A 42 -5.01 -23.02 -6.93
N LEU A 43 -3.89 -23.13 -7.65
CA LEU A 43 -2.81 -22.15 -7.66
C LEU A 43 -3.26 -20.86 -8.36
N ILE A 44 -3.96 -20.99 -9.49
CA ILE A 44 -4.55 -19.86 -10.22
C ILE A 44 -5.58 -19.12 -9.34
N GLY A 45 -6.41 -19.86 -8.60
CA GLY A 45 -7.37 -19.28 -7.64
C GLY A 45 -6.67 -18.50 -6.52
N TRP A 46 -5.59 -19.06 -5.96
CA TRP A 46 -4.77 -18.40 -4.94
C TRP A 46 -4.09 -17.13 -5.46
N GLN A 47 -3.42 -17.22 -6.62
CA GLN A 47 -2.79 -16.08 -7.31
C GLN A 47 -3.78 -14.95 -7.52
N ARG A 48 -4.96 -15.25 -8.10
CA ARG A 48 -6.01 -14.26 -8.35
C ARG A 48 -6.48 -13.58 -7.07
N THR A 49 -6.62 -14.33 -5.98
CA THR A 49 -7.05 -13.79 -4.69
C THR A 49 -6.01 -12.83 -4.12
N LEU A 50 -4.73 -13.23 -4.11
CA LEU A 50 -3.65 -12.37 -3.64
C LEU A 50 -3.49 -11.12 -4.50
N LEU A 51 -3.57 -11.21 -5.82
CA LEU A 51 -3.44 -10.06 -6.70
C LEU A 51 -4.63 -9.09 -6.59
N ARG A 52 -5.86 -9.59 -6.40
CA ARG A 52 -7.02 -8.75 -6.07
C ARG A 52 -6.84 -8.03 -4.74
N SER A 53 -6.35 -8.75 -3.73
CA SER A 53 -6.04 -8.17 -2.41
C SER A 53 -4.97 -7.08 -2.52
N ALA A 54 -3.86 -7.35 -3.23
CA ALA A 54 -2.83 -6.36 -3.49
C ALA A 54 -3.42 -5.14 -4.17
N HIS A 55 -4.12 -5.29 -5.30
CA HIS A 55 -4.72 -4.18 -6.02
C HIS A 55 -5.63 -3.30 -5.13
N ALA A 56 -6.52 -3.92 -4.35
CA ALA A 56 -7.43 -3.20 -3.45
C ALA A 56 -6.67 -2.41 -2.37
N HIS A 57 -5.71 -3.03 -1.69
CA HIS A 57 -4.93 -2.36 -0.66
C HIS A 57 -4.09 -1.23 -1.23
N MET A 58 -3.46 -1.44 -2.39
CA MET A 58 -2.59 -0.43 -2.99
C MET A 58 -3.38 0.80 -3.44
N ASN A 59 -4.59 0.62 -3.96
CA ASN A 59 -5.50 1.73 -4.24
C ASN A 59 -5.92 2.47 -2.96
N LEU A 60 -6.31 1.74 -1.91
CA LEU A 60 -6.68 2.34 -0.62
C LEU A 60 -5.52 3.14 -0.01
N MET A 61 -4.31 2.58 -0.07
CA MET A 61 -3.11 3.25 0.41
C MET A 61 -2.80 4.51 -0.41
N GLY A 62 -2.98 4.48 -1.74
CA GLY A 62 -2.86 5.65 -2.60
C GLY A 62 -3.87 6.75 -2.26
N ILE A 63 -5.15 6.38 -2.02
CA ILE A 63 -6.18 7.31 -1.54
C ILE A 63 -5.76 7.91 -0.19
N THR A 64 -5.21 7.09 0.70
CA THR A 64 -4.75 7.55 2.01
C THR A 64 -3.61 8.56 1.89
N THR A 65 -2.68 8.38 0.94
CA THR A 65 -1.64 9.38 0.64
C THR A 65 -2.24 10.71 0.17
N VAL A 66 -3.28 10.67 -0.67
CA VAL A 66 -4.03 11.89 -1.06
C VAL A 66 -4.63 12.57 0.16
N LEU A 67 -5.28 11.81 1.04
CA LEU A 67 -5.89 12.35 2.27
C LEU A 67 -4.84 12.98 3.20
N ILE A 68 -3.68 12.33 3.39
CA ILE A 68 -2.56 12.91 4.15
C ILE A 68 -2.15 14.25 3.54
N GLY A 69 -2.02 14.34 2.21
CA GLY A 69 -1.71 15.59 1.52
C GLY A 69 -2.75 16.68 1.76
N LEU A 70 -4.05 16.34 1.68
CA LEU A 70 -5.16 17.27 1.91
C LEU A 70 -5.20 17.78 3.35
N THR A 71 -4.91 16.91 4.32
CA THR A 71 -5.05 17.24 5.75
C THR A 71 -3.75 17.72 6.40
N LEU A 72 -2.62 17.66 5.70
CA LEU A 72 -1.29 18.07 6.18
C LEU A 72 -1.25 19.47 6.80
N SER A 73 -2.05 20.41 6.32
CA SER A 73 -2.09 21.78 6.85
C SER A 73 -2.69 21.88 8.25
N HIS A 74 -3.57 20.94 8.64
CA HIS A 74 -4.30 20.97 9.91
C HIS A 74 -3.42 20.53 11.09
N LEU A 75 -2.35 19.78 10.83
CA LEU A 75 -1.50 19.21 11.88
C LEU A 75 -0.19 19.97 12.10
N LYS A 76 0.05 21.09 11.40
CA LYS A 76 1.31 21.86 11.52
C LYS A 76 1.58 22.40 12.91
N THR A 77 0.53 22.70 13.67
CA THR A 77 0.62 23.25 15.03
C THR A 77 0.91 22.18 16.07
N TYR A 78 0.64 20.91 15.77
CA TYR A 78 0.80 19.78 16.69
C TYR A 78 2.01 18.90 16.35
N PHE A 79 2.59 19.08 15.16
CA PHE A 79 3.58 18.17 14.63
C PHE A 79 4.75 18.93 14.00
N SER A 80 5.96 18.67 14.49
CA SER A 80 7.15 19.31 13.94
C SER A 80 7.38 18.88 12.49
N GLN A 81 7.95 19.77 11.67
CA GLN A 81 8.21 19.48 10.25
C GLN A 81 9.11 18.24 10.05
N LYS A 82 10.05 17.99 10.98
CA LYS A 82 10.94 16.82 10.95
C LYS A 82 10.13 15.52 11.05
N TYR A 83 9.23 15.44 12.03
CA TYR A 83 8.39 14.25 12.21
C TYR A 83 7.37 14.11 11.07
N ALA A 84 6.83 15.22 10.56
CA ALA A 84 5.94 15.20 9.39
C ALA A 84 6.64 14.59 8.15
N ASN A 85 7.89 14.97 7.90
CA ASN A 85 8.65 14.43 6.78
C ASN A 85 8.97 12.94 6.97
N LEU A 86 9.41 12.54 8.17
CA LEU A 86 9.67 11.14 8.49
C LEU A 86 8.41 10.29 8.29
N PHE A 87 7.27 10.79 8.76
CA PHE A 87 5.98 10.16 8.60
C PHE A 87 5.62 9.92 7.13
N ILE A 88 5.73 10.97 6.31
CA ILE A 88 5.45 10.92 4.89
C ILE A 88 6.33 9.89 4.20
N ILE A 89 7.63 9.85 4.55
CA ILE A 89 8.58 8.88 4.00
C ILE A 89 8.18 7.45 4.37
N ILE A 90 7.91 7.20 5.66
CA ILE A 90 7.50 5.88 6.15
C ILE A 90 6.23 5.43 5.43
N ASN A 91 5.20 6.30 5.37
CA ASN A 91 3.96 5.99 4.68
C ASN A 91 4.21 5.69 3.21
N THR A 92 4.93 6.56 2.49
CA THR A 92 5.15 6.39 1.04
C THR A 92 5.96 5.13 0.72
N ILE A 93 6.95 4.76 1.53
CA ILE A 93 7.78 3.56 1.33
C ILE A 93 7.05 2.28 1.75
N SER A 94 6.19 2.35 2.76
CA SER A 94 5.44 1.19 3.26
C SER A 94 4.57 0.53 2.19
N ILE A 95 4.04 1.36 1.28
CA ILE A 95 3.11 0.97 0.23
C ILE A 95 3.78 0.01 -0.77
N PRO A 96 4.85 0.38 -1.51
CA PRO A 96 5.52 -0.53 -2.44
C PRO A 96 6.03 -1.79 -1.75
N ILE A 97 6.54 -1.71 -0.52
CA ILE A 97 7.01 -2.88 0.23
C ILE A 97 5.87 -3.88 0.44
N PHE A 98 4.71 -3.39 0.89
CA PHE A 98 3.53 -4.22 1.10
C PHE A 98 3.03 -4.86 -0.20
N GLY A 99 2.76 -4.05 -1.23
CA GLY A 99 2.15 -4.54 -2.46
C GLY A 99 3.08 -5.43 -3.29
N LEU A 100 4.37 -5.08 -3.42
CA LEU A 100 5.33 -5.95 -4.12
C LEU A 100 5.50 -7.27 -3.39
N GLY A 101 5.52 -7.26 -2.05
CA GLY A 101 5.55 -8.49 -1.26
C GLY A 101 4.36 -9.41 -1.56
N ILE A 102 3.13 -8.89 -1.60
CA ILE A 102 1.95 -9.71 -1.94
C ILE A 102 2.01 -10.21 -3.39
N VAL A 103 2.43 -9.37 -4.35
CA VAL A 103 2.59 -9.80 -5.75
C VAL A 103 3.63 -10.91 -5.87
N LEU A 104 4.78 -10.76 -5.23
CA LEU A 104 5.82 -11.78 -5.22
C LEU A 104 5.33 -13.08 -4.58
N GLN A 105 4.49 -13.01 -3.53
CA GLN A 105 3.89 -14.19 -2.90
C GLN A 105 2.88 -14.88 -3.81
N ALA A 106 2.16 -14.13 -4.65
CA ALA A 106 1.26 -14.72 -5.64
C ALA A 106 2.03 -15.59 -6.64
N PHE A 107 3.16 -15.10 -7.14
CA PHE A 107 3.96 -15.83 -8.14
C PHE A 107 4.97 -16.82 -7.55
N ASN A 108 5.31 -16.70 -6.27
CA ASN A 108 6.24 -17.59 -5.57
C ASN A 108 5.61 -18.06 -4.24
N PRO A 109 4.53 -18.84 -4.28
CA PRO A 109 3.86 -19.33 -3.08
C PRO A 109 4.78 -20.29 -2.32
N ASN A 110 4.77 -20.20 -1.00
CA ASN A 110 5.48 -21.16 -0.16
C ASN A 110 4.66 -22.45 -0.01
N THR A 111 5.28 -23.59 -0.24
CA THR A 111 4.66 -24.92 -0.16
C THR A 111 4.73 -25.54 1.24
N ASN A 112 5.53 -24.99 2.16
CA ASN A 112 5.91 -25.68 3.40
C ASN A 112 5.20 -25.15 4.66
N GLY A 113 4.12 -24.38 4.52
CA GLY A 113 3.33 -23.87 5.67
C GLY A 113 4.04 -22.82 6.54
N THR A 114 5.28 -22.45 6.24
CA THR A 114 6.04 -21.40 6.95
C THR A 114 5.77 -20.02 6.36
N ILE A 115 6.03 -18.96 7.13
CA ILE A 115 5.98 -17.59 6.58
C ILE A 115 7.13 -17.45 5.59
N SER A 116 6.80 -17.18 4.33
CA SER A 116 7.82 -16.94 3.30
C SER A 116 8.57 -15.63 3.57
N PRO A 117 9.86 -15.50 3.18
CA PRO A 117 10.59 -14.23 3.29
C PRO A 117 9.85 -13.07 2.61
N VAL A 118 9.19 -13.37 1.48
CA VAL A 118 8.38 -12.42 0.74
C VAL A 118 7.15 -11.95 1.53
N THR A 119 6.47 -12.88 2.21
CA THR A 119 5.35 -12.59 3.11
C THR A 119 5.81 -11.76 4.31
N ALA A 120 6.99 -12.07 4.86
CA ALA A 120 7.58 -11.29 5.94
C ALA A 120 7.90 -9.86 5.50
N ILE A 121 8.44 -9.66 4.30
CA ILE A 121 8.66 -8.32 3.70
C ILE A 121 7.33 -7.59 3.53
N ALA A 122 6.31 -8.25 2.98
CA ALA A 122 4.97 -7.66 2.85
C ALA A 122 4.43 -7.22 4.21
N ALA A 123 4.56 -8.07 5.23
CA ALA A 123 4.13 -7.77 6.60
C ALA A 123 4.87 -6.56 7.20
N LEU A 124 6.18 -6.41 6.94
CA LEU A 124 6.92 -5.22 7.36
C LEU A 124 6.35 -3.94 6.73
N GLY A 125 6.04 -3.97 5.43
CA GLY A 125 5.34 -2.86 4.76
C GLY A 125 4.00 -2.56 5.42
N GLY A 126 3.20 -3.58 5.70
CA GLY A 126 1.92 -3.44 6.39
C GLY A 126 2.05 -2.83 7.79
N ILE A 127 3.05 -3.26 8.58
CA ILE A 127 3.33 -2.72 9.91
C ILE A 127 3.70 -1.24 9.83
N LEU A 128 4.62 -0.87 8.93
CA LEU A 128 5.01 0.53 8.73
C LEU A 128 3.81 1.40 8.34
N TYR A 129 2.95 0.88 7.46
CA TYR A 129 1.73 1.56 7.05
C TYR A 129 0.77 1.76 8.24
N ILE A 130 0.47 0.69 8.99
CA ILE A 130 -0.45 0.73 10.14
C ILE A 130 0.06 1.71 11.21
N ILE A 131 1.35 1.64 11.56
CA ILE A 131 1.96 2.56 12.52
C ILE A 131 1.82 4.00 12.02
N SER A 132 2.06 4.23 10.73
CA SER A 132 1.88 5.57 10.16
C SER A 132 0.41 6.03 10.31
N ILE A 133 -0.57 5.29 9.77
CA ILE A 133 -1.96 5.75 9.84
C ILE A 133 -2.48 5.84 11.28
N GLY A 134 -2.01 4.98 12.19
CA GLY A 134 -2.31 5.04 13.61
C GLY A 134 -1.82 6.35 14.24
N ILE A 135 -0.57 6.73 14.01
CA ILE A 135 -0.02 8.01 14.49
C ILE A 135 -0.80 9.19 13.89
N TRP A 136 -1.07 9.17 12.58
CA TRP A 136 -1.80 10.26 11.91
C TRP A 136 -3.20 10.43 12.48
N SER A 137 -3.91 9.32 12.68
CA SER A 137 -5.25 9.30 13.25
C SER A 137 -5.26 9.81 14.69
N ALA A 138 -4.29 9.38 15.50
CA ALA A 138 -4.12 9.86 16.87
C ALA A 138 -3.92 11.38 16.92
N LEU A 139 -3.13 11.96 16.00
CA LEU A 139 -2.94 13.42 15.93
C LEU A 139 -4.25 14.17 15.67
N PHE A 140 -5.12 13.66 14.80
CA PHE A 140 -6.44 14.25 14.57
C PHE A 140 -7.34 14.14 15.79
N ILE A 141 -7.36 12.98 16.45
CA ILE A 141 -8.13 12.78 17.69
C ILE A 141 -7.64 13.75 18.77
N PHE A 142 -6.33 13.84 19.02
CA PHE A 142 -5.76 14.78 19.98
C PHE A 142 -6.05 16.24 19.63
N SER A 143 -5.99 16.60 18.35
CA SER A 143 -6.35 17.95 17.89
C SER A 143 -7.81 18.27 18.17
N ALA A 144 -8.72 17.31 18.03
CA ALA A 144 -10.14 17.51 18.30
C ALA A 144 -10.45 17.61 19.81
N MET A 145 -9.65 16.94 20.66
CA MET A 145 -9.81 16.97 22.12
C MET A 145 -9.27 18.23 22.77
N LYS A 146 -8.21 18.85 22.21
CA LYS A 146 -7.58 20.07 22.73
C LYS A 146 -8.35 21.35 22.36
N LYS A 147 -9.66 21.39 22.65
CA LYS A 147 -10.38 22.68 22.70
C LYS A 147 -9.66 23.67 23.61
#